data_AF-A0A2L2XLD4-F1
#
_entry.id   AF-A0A2L2XLD4-F1
#
_cell.length_a   1.000
_cell.length_b   1.000
_cell.length_c   1.000
_cell.angle_alpha   90.00
_cell.angle_beta   90.00
_cell.angle_gamma   90.00
#
_symmetry.space_group_name_H-M   'P 1'
#
loop_
_entity.id
_entity.type
_entity.pdbx_description
1 polymer ?
#
loop_
_entity_poly.entity_id
_entity_poly.type
_entity_poly.pdbx_seq_one_letter_code
_entity_poly.pdbx_strand_id
1 'polypeptide(L)'
;MVECLCHFPAIDKSEQGGNWGKRPLTAAQLEYAQKDPVYTAQIHHRLLQLSHLITPDPAGENLERLTNRYWEIYQQWKILDTEMEHLKERLKSAMIKQEAAEINGFSVSYQNRTSKKVKLAELAKVVYLSGQDSQISLSLTNDLLKELGDLAQGLTIEETRQKISQLTIKQSEADLR
;
A
#
# COMPACT_ATOMS: atom_id res chain seq x y z
N MET A 1 15.80 9.47 -22.05
CA MET A 1 14.67 10.23 -21.43
C MET A 1 14.10 11.27 -22.37
N VAL A 2 14.89 12.24 -22.87
CA VAL A 2 14.41 13.28 -23.82
C VAL A 2 13.80 12.65 -25.08
N GLU A 3 14.49 11.67 -25.67
CA GLU A 3 14.03 10.95 -26.88
C GLU A 3 12.66 10.28 -26.65
N CYS A 4 12.45 9.64 -25.50
CA CYS A 4 11.21 8.92 -25.19
C CYS A 4 10.06 9.84 -24.75
N LEU A 5 10.34 10.89 -23.96
CA LEU A 5 9.31 11.72 -23.33
C LEU A 5 8.94 12.94 -24.17
N CYS A 6 9.87 13.44 -24.96
CA CYS A 6 9.76 14.71 -25.69
C CYS A 6 9.84 14.54 -27.21
N HIS A 7 9.82 13.30 -27.73
CA HIS A 7 9.92 12.97 -29.16
C HIS A 7 11.11 13.64 -29.89
N PHE A 8 12.22 13.83 -29.17
CA PHE A 8 13.42 14.40 -29.78
C PHE A 8 14.07 13.41 -30.76
N PRO A 9 14.70 13.91 -31.83
CA PRO A 9 15.63 13.09 -32.62
C PRO A 9 16.74 12.55 -31.73
N ALA A 10 17.41 11.49 -32.21
CA ALA A 10 18.53 10.88 -31.49
C ALA A 10 19.54 11.96 -31.06
N ILE A 11 19.83 12.00 -29.76
CA ILE A 11 20.78 12.95 -29.21
C ILE A 11 22.17 12.60 -29.72
N ASP A 12 22.88 13.59 -30.25
CA ASP A 12 24.29 13.42 -30.55
C ASP A 12 25.07 13.25 -29.24
N LYS A 13 25.71 12.10 -29.06
CA LYS A 13 26.50 11.72 -27.87
C LYS A 13 28.00 11.82 -28.10
N SER A 14 28.42 12.39 -29.23
CA SER A 14 29.82 12.47 -29.68
C SER A 14 30.78 13.06 -28.64
N GLU A 15 30.40 14.14 -27.96
CA GLU A 15 31.23 14.84 -26.97
C GLU A 15 30.98 14.39 -25.51
N GLN A 16 30.13 13.39 -25.28
CA GLN A 16 29.81 12.89 -23.93
C GLN A 16 31.08 12.40 -23.18
N GLY A 17 32.01 11.78 -23.90
CA GLY A 17 33.31 11.33 -23.38
C GLY A 17 34.50 12.23 -23.76
N GLY A 18 34.24 13.44 -24.28
CA GLY A 18 35.27 14.36 -24.75
C GLY A 18 36.16 14.90 -23.64
N ASN A 19 37.34 15.42 -23.99
CA ASN A 19 38.22 16.07 -23.02
C ASN A 19 37.71 17.48 -22.68
N TRP A 20 36.87 17.57 -21.65
CA TRP A 20 36.30 18.83 -21.11
C TRP A 20 37.30 19.72 -20.35
N GLY A 21 38.52 19.23 -20.08
CA GLY A 21 39.61 20.00 -19.49
C GLY A 21 40.41 20.82 -20.52
N LYS A 22 40.25 20.56 -21.82
CA LYS A 22 40.97 21.26 -22.90
C LYS A 22 40.55 22.73 -22.99
N ARG A 23 41.50 23.65 -23.23
CA ARG A 23 41.23 25.07 -23.49
C ARG A 23 42.00 25.58 -24.72
N PRO A 24 41.38 26.38 -25.60
CA PRO A 24 39.94 26.68 -25.65
C PRO A 24 39.11 25.44 -26.00
N LEU A 25 37.82 25.43 -25.61
CA LEU A 25 36.88 24.36 -26.00
C LEU A 25 36.62 24.41 -27.51
N THR A 26 36.34 23.26 -28.11
CA THR A 26 35.95 23.21 -29.53
C THR A 26 34.52 23.69 -29.71
N ALA A 27 34.16 24.11 -30.93
CA ALA A 27 32.79 24.52 -31.24
C ALA A 27 31.77 23.40 -30.97
N ALA A 28 32.13 22.14 -31.28
CA ALA A 28 31.29 20.97 -31.00
C ALA A 28 31.02 20.78 -29.50
N GLN A 29 32.03 20.97 -28.65
CA GLN A 29 31.87 20.90 -27.19
C GLN A 29 30.97 22.01 -26.64
N LEU A 30 31.10 23.23 -27.18
CA LEU A 30 30.24 24.35 -26.81
C LEU A 30 28.78 24.11 -27.23
N GLU A 31 28.57 23.61 -28.45
CA GLU A 31 27.23 23.29 -28.96
C GLU A 31 26.59 22.13 -28.18
N TYR A 32 27.36 21.09 -27.85
CA TYR A 32 26.91 19.97 -27.02
C TYR A 32 26.49 20.45 -25.63
N ALA A 33 27.35 21.22 -24.95
CA ALA A 33 27.09 21.72 -23.60
C ALA A 33 25.87 22.67 -23.54
N GLN A 34 25.60 23.42 -24.61
CA GLN A 34 24.43 24.30 -24.69
C GLN A 34 23.11 23.53 -24.70
N LYS A 35 23.10 22.32 -25.27
CA LYS A 35 21.89 21.50 -25.45
C LYS A 35 21.41 20.86 -24.13
N ASP A 36 22.32 20.56 -23.20
CA ASP A 36 22.00 19.89 -21.93
C ASP A 36 20.97 20.66 -21.07
N PRO A 37 21.12 21.98 -20.81
CA PRO A 37 20.10 22.75 -20.10
C PRO A 37 18.75 22.82 -20.84
N VAL A 38 18.78 22.88 -22.17
CA VAL A 38 17.57 22.95 -23.01
C VAL A 38 16.77 21.66 -22.89
N TYR A 39 17.44 20.51 -23.04
CA TYR A 39 16.83 19.19 -22.87
C TYR A 39 16.29 18.99 -21.47
N THR A 40 17.03 19.43 -20.45
CA THR A 40 16.61 19.32 -19.06
C THR A 40 15.34 20.12 -18.79
N ALA A 41 15.27 21.37 -19.28
CA ALA A 41 14.09 22.21 -19.15
C ALA A 41 12.86 21.62 -19.84
N GLN A 42 13.04 21.01 -21.02
CA GLN A 42 11.97 20.37 -21.77
C GLN A 42 11.45 19.09 -21.11
N ILE A 43 12.35 18.23 -20.60
CA ILE A 43 11.95 17.06 -19.81
C ILE A 43 11.17 17.53 -18.59
N HIS A 44 11.70 18.50 -17.83
CA HIS A 44 11.06 19.01 -16.63
C HIS A 44 9.65 19.53 -16.94
N HIS A 45 9.49 20.34 -17.98
CA HIS A 45 8.19 20.83 -18.41
C HIS A 45 7.23 19.68 -18.78
N ARG A 46 7.73 18.67 -19.49
CA ARG A 46 6.92 17.51 -19.86
C ARG A 46 6.50 16.69 -18.64
N LEU A 47 7.39 16.51 -17.67
CA LEU A 47 7.08 15.82 -16.41
C LEU A 47 6.03 16.58 -15.61
N LEU A 48 6.09 17.92 -15.56
CA LEU A 48 5.05 18.74 -14.92
C LEU A 48 3.69 18.58 -15.60
N GLN A 49 3.65 18.55 -16.94
CA GLN A 49 2.40 18.29 -17.67
C GLN A 49 1.83 16.91 -17.33
N LEU A 50 2.68 15.88 -17.31
CA LEU A 50 2.27 14.51 -16.98
C LEU A 50 1.82 14.40 -15.51
N SER A 51 2.50 15.06 -14.58
CA SER A 51 2.06 15.07 -13.18
C SER A 51 0.69 15.71 -13.05
N HIS A 52 0.43 16.85 -13.71
CA HIS A 52 -0.91 17.45 -13.68
C HIS A 52 -2.00 16.56 -14.28
N LEU A 53 -1.67 15.70 -15.25
CA LEU A 53 -2.62 14.75 -15.84
C LEU A 53 -2.92 13.55 -14.92
N ILE A 54 -1.91 13.05 -14.20
CA ILE A 54 -2.02 11.84 -13.37
C ILE A 54 -2.48 12.19 -11.95
N THR A 55 -2.13 13.37 -11.46
CA THR A 55 -2.56 13.92 -10.17
C THR A 55 -3.23 15.27 -10.41
N PRO A 56 -4.50 15.28 -10.86
CA PRO A 56 -5.27 16.50 -10.94
C PRO A 56 -5.51 17.06 -9.52
N ASP A 57 -5.85 18.35 -9.45
CA ASP A 57 -6.23 19.00 -8.20
C ASP A 57 -7.48 18.33 -7.62
N PRO A 58 -7.48 17.86 -6.35
CA PRO A 58 -8.66 17.27 -5.71
C PRO A 58 -9.91 18.14 -5.79
N ALA A 59 -9.78 19.47 -5.83
CA ALA A 59 -10.92 20.39 -5.94
C ALA A 59 -11.58 20.37 -7.35
N GLY A 60 -10.83 19.98 -8.38
CA GLY A 60 -11.28 19.89 -9.77
C GLY A 60 -11.53 18.45 -10.26
N GLU A 61 -11.40 17.46 -9.39
CA GLU A 61 -11.56 16.05 -9.73
C GLU A 61 -13.02 15.72 -10.08
N ASN A 62 -13.23 15.01 -11.20
CA ASN A 62 -14.56 14.50 -11.55
C ASN A 62 -14.83 13.20 -10.77
N LEU A 63 -15.62 13.31 -9.70
CA LEU A 63 -15.97 12.18 -8.82
C LEU A 63 -16.64 11.02 -9.55
N GLU A 64 -17.47 11.27 -10.56
CA GLU A 64 -18.15 10.23 -11.33
C GLU A 64 -17.14 9.42 -12.14
N ARG A 65 -16.24 10.10 -12.86
CA ARG A 65 -15.17 9.45 -13.63
C ARG A 65 -14.24 8.64 -12.71
N LEU A 66 -13.85 9.21 -11.57
CA LEU A 66 -12.98 8.54 -10.60
C LEU A 66 -13.66 7.30 -10.00
N THR A 67 -14.94 7.41 -9.65
CA THR A 67 -15.73 6.30 -9.08
C THR A 67 -15.91 5.18 -10.10
N ASN A 68 -16.24 5.50 -11.35
CA ASN A 68 -16.38 4.50 -12.41
C ASN A 68 -15.06 3.77 -12.65
N ARG A 69 -13.96 4.52 -12.75
CA ARG A 69 -12.64 3.92 -12.93
C ARG A 69 -12.23 3.02 -11.77
N TYR A 70 -12.54 3.44 -10.54
CA TYR A 70 -12.31 2.63 -9.35
C TYR A 70 -13.08 1.30 -9.44
N TRP A 71 -14.37 1.33 -9.79
CA TRP A 71 -15.19 0.14 -9.90
C TRP A 71 -14.73 -0.82 -10.99
N GLU A 72 -14.35 -0.32 -12.17
CA GLU A 72 -13.78 -1.14 -13.25
C GLU A 72 -12.58 -1.96 -12.76
N ILE A 73 -11.63 -1.30 -12.08
CA ILE A 73 -10.43 -1.95 -11.56
C ILE A 73 -10.79 -2.92 -10.45
N TYR A 74 -11.70 -2.54 -9.55
CA TYR A 74 -12.13 -3.39 -8.45
C TYR A 74 -12.75 -4.70 -8.94
N GLN A 75 -13.59 -4.66 -9.97
CA GLN A 75 -14.21 -5.87 -10.52
C GLN A 75 -13.15 -6.80 -11.14
N GLN A 76 -12.21 -6.25 -11.91
CA GLN A 76 -11.11 -7.03 -12.49
C GLN A 76 -10.22 -7.64 -11.40
N TRP A 77 -9.87 -6.85 -10.39
CA TRP A 77 -9.08 -7.30 -9.25
C TRP A 77 -9.78 -8.43 -8.49
N LYS A 78 -11.09 -8.33 -8.24
CA LYS A 78 -11.86 -9.35 -7.52
C LYS A 78 -11.85 -10.70 -8.22
N ILE A 79 -11.94 -10.71 -9.56
CA ILE A 79 -11.85 -11.93 -10.36
C ILE A 79 -10.45 -12.55 -10.22
N LEU A 80 -9.41 -11.75 -10.39
CA LEU A 80 -8.02 -12.18 -10.26
C LEU A 80 -7.69 -12.70 -8.86
N ASP A 81 -8.19 -12.05 -7.82
CA ASP A 81 -7.99 -12.44 -6.42
C ASP A 81 -8.60 -13.82 -6.15
N THR A 82 -9.82 -14.05 -6.65
CA THR A 82 -10.50 -15.35 -6.54
C THR A 82 -9.73 -16.44 -7.29
N GLU A 83 -9.24 -16.15 -8.49
CA GLU A 83 -8.43 -17.09 -9.28
C GLU A 83 -7.10 -17.42 -8.58
N MET A 84 -6.44 -16.40 -8.03
CA MET A 84 -5.18 -16.55 -7.31
C MET A 84 -5.34 -17.42 -6.05
N GLU A 85 -6.38 -17.18 -5.24
CA GLU A 85 -6.63 -18.01 -4.06
C GLU A 85 -7.01 -19.45 -4.44
N HIS A 86 -7.78 -19.64 -5.50
CA HIS A 86 -8.09 -20.98 -6.00
C HIS A 86 -6.82 -21.73 -6.47
N LEU A 87 -5.92 -21.07 -7.20
CA LEU A 87 -4.65 -21.66 -7.62
C LEU A 87 -3.74 -21.98 -6.44
N LYS A 88 -3.68 -21.09 -5.45
CA LYS A 88 -2.90 -21.28 -4.23
C LYS A 88 -3.38 -22.49 -3.41
N GLU A 89 -4.68 -22.67 -3.24
CA GLU A 89 -5.22 -23.84 -2.54
C GLU A 89 -5.00 -25.13 -3.34
N ARG A 90 -5.13 -25.09 -4.67
CA ARG A 90 -4.77 -26.22 -5.53
C ARG A 90 -3.29 -26.58 -5.44
N LEU A 91 -2.41 -25.59 -5.42
CA LEU A 91 -0.97 -25.79 -5.30
C LEU A 91 -0.62 -26.39 -3.93
N LYS A 92 -1.15 -25.81 -2.86
CA LYS A 92 -0.98 -26.31 -1.50
C LYS A 92 -1.43 -27.77 -1.37
N SER A 93 -2.63 -28.10 -1.87
CA SER A 93 -3.13 -29.48 -1.82
C SER A 93 -2.30 -30.45 -2.66
N ALA A 94 -1.77 -30.03 -3.81
CA ALA A 94 -0.85 -30.82 -4.61
C ALA A 94 0.49 -31.03 -3.89
N MET A 95 1.08 -29.98 -3.32
CA MET A 95 2.35 -30.05 -2.59
C MET A 95 2.27 -30.98 -1.37
N ILE A 96 1.14 -30.95 -0.64
CA ILE A 96 0.89 -31.86 0.49
C ILE A 96 0.83 -33.31 0.01
N LYS A 97 0.10 -33.59 -1.08
CA LYS A 97 -0.04 -34.96 -1.62
C LYS A 97 1.24 -35.51 -2.24
N GLN A 98 2.08 -34.63 -2.79
CA GLN A 98 3.33 -35.00 -3.45
C GLN A 98 4.53 -34.95 -2.49
N GLU A 99 4.32 -34.62 -1.21
CA GLU A 99 5.36 -34.46 -0.19
C GLU A 99 6.48 -33.50 -0.62
N ALA A 100 6.14 -32.49 -1.43
CA ALA A 100 7.09 -31.50 -1.92
C ALA A 100 7.19 -30.36 -0.91
N ALA A 101 8.33 -30.27 -0.22
CA ALA A 101 8.58 -29.21 0.76
C ALA A 101 8.69 -27.81 0.12
N GLU A 102 9.28 -27.72 -1.08
CA GLU A 102 9.49 -26.47 -1.80
C GLU A 102 9.48 -26.68 -3.32
N ILE A 103 8.77 -25.81 -4.06
CA ILE A 103 8.77 -25.77 -5.53
C ILE A 103 8.68 -24.30 -5.98
N ASN A 104 9.59 -23.84 -6.84
CA ASN A 104 9.53 -22.55 -7.55
C ASN A 104 9.08 -21.35 -6.68
N GLY A 105 9.66 -21.21 -5.48
CA GLY A 105 9.36 -20.11 -4.56
C GLY A 105 8.13 -20.31 -3.67
N PHE A 106 7.47 -21.47 -3.74
CA PHE A 106 6.40 -21.87 -2.83
C PHE A 106 6.90 -22.93 -1.85
N SER A 107 6.63 -22.74 -0.57
CA SER A 107 6.93 -23.71 0.49
C SER A 107 5.69 -23.98 1.34
N VAL A 108 5.41 -25.25 1.66
CA VAL A 108 4.36 -25.60 2.64
C VAL A 108 5.01 -25.74 4.01
N SER A 109 4.68 -24.83 4.92
CA SER A 109 5.07 -24.92 6.32
C SER A 109 3.91 -25.37 7.19
N TYR A 110 4.22 -26.15 8.22
CA TYR A 110 3.25 -26.62 9.22
C TYR A 110 3.48 -25.85 10.52
N GLN A 111 2.44 -25.20 11.04
CA GLN A 111 2.47 -24.53 12.34
C GLN A 111 1.51 -25.21 13.31
N ASN A 112 2.04 -25.74 14.42
CA ASN A 112 1.24 -26.26 15.52
C ASN A 112 0.78 -25.11 16.42
N ARG A 113 -0.42 -24.57 16.17
CA ARG A 113 -0.97 -23.48 16.96
C ARG A 113 -1.58 -24.03 18.27
N THR A 114 -0.88 -23.84 19.39
CA THR A 114 -1.47 -24.08 20.71
C THR A 114 -2.13 -22.80 21.20
N SER A 115 -3.45 -22.84 21.43
CA SER A 115 -4.17 -21.73 22.06
C SER A 115 -4.61 -22.15 23.46
N LYS A 116 -4.19 -21.39 24.48
CA LYS A 116 -4.67 -21.56 25.86
C LYS A 116 -5.67 -20.44 26.14
N LYS A 117 -6.92 -20.82 26.43
CA LYS A 117 -7.99 -19.88 26.77
C LYS A 117 -8.26 -19.97 28.27
N VAL A 118 -8.39 -18.82 28.93
CA VAL A 118 -8.77 -18.71 30.34
C VAL A 118 -9.92 -17.72 30.43
N LYS A 119 -10.88 -17.96 31.34
CA LYS A 119 -12.02 -17.06 31.53
C LYS A 119 -11.55 -15.77 32.21
N LEU A 120 -12.09 -14.62 31.77
CA LEU A 120 -11.75 -13.31 32.34
C LEU A 120 -11.96 -13.27 33.86
N ALA A 121 -13.04 -13.87 34.36
CA ALA A 121 -13.35 -13.92 35.79
C ALA A 121 -12.30 -14.70 36.61
N GLU A 122 -11.71 -15.76 36.06
CA GLU A 122 -10.65 -16.52 36.72
C GLU A 122 -9.35 -15.72 36.73
N LEU A 123 -9.03 -15.06 35.62
CA LEU A 123 -7.88 -14.18 35.52
C LEU A 123 -7.98 -12.99 36.49
N ALA A 124 -9.16 -12.35 36.57
CA ALA A 124 -9.41 -11.22 37.46
C ALA A 124 -9.26 -11.60 38.94
N LYS A 125 -9.76 -12.78 39.33
CA LYS A 125 -9.57 -13.31 40.69
C LYS A 125 -8.10 -13.53 41.02
N VAL A 126 -7.32 -14.05 40.08
CA VAL A 126 -5.88 -14.28 40.29
C VAL A 126 -5.14 -12.96 40.46
N VAL A 127 -5.43 -11.96 39.62
CA VAL A 127 -4.82 -10.61 39.73
C VAL A 127 -5.20 -9.93 41.04
N TYR A 128 -6.47 -10.05 41.46
CA TYR A 128 -6.95 -9.50 42.72
C TYR A 128 -6.30 -10.19 43.94
N LEU A 129 -6.17 -11.52 43.92
CA LEU A 129 -5.60 -12.30 45.03
C LEU A 129 -4.07 -12.22 45.10
N SER A 130 -3.39 -11.98 43.98
CA SER A 130 -1.92 -11.87 43.95
C SER A 130 -1.41 -10.55 44.52
N GLY A 131 -2.29 -9.56 44.75
CA GLY A 131 -1.94 -8.26 45.32
C GLY A 131 -0.95 -7.45 44.46
N GLN A 132 -0.73 -7.84 43.21
CA GLN A 132 0.13 -7.11 42.29
C GLN A 132 -0.71 -6.09 41.53
N ASP A 133 -0.37 -4.81 41.69
CA ASP A 133 -0.83 -3.73 40.81
C ASP A 133 -0.26 -3.95 39.41
N SER A 134 -1.00 -4.71 38.61
CA SER A 134 -0.66 -4.97 37.22
C SER A 134 -0.84 -3.68 36.43
N GLN A 135 0.25 -3.13 35.89
CA GLN A 135 0.21 -1.95 34.99
C GLN A 135 -0.30 -2.28 33.57
N ILE A 136 -0.94 -3.43 33.38
CA ILE A 136 -1.42 -3.85 32.07
C ILE A 136 -2.68 -3.05 31.74
N SER A 137 -2.52 -2.06 30.85
CA SER A 137 -3.64 -1.34 30.26
C SER A 137 -4.40 -2.25 29.28
N LEU A 138 -5.70 -2.45 29.52
CA LEU A 138 -6.58 -3.18 28.62
C LEU A 138 -7.38 -2.20 27.77
N SER A 139 -7.37 -2.39 26.45
CA SER A 139 -8.28 -1.69 25.56
C SER A 139 -9.69 -2.24 25.74
N LEU A 140 -10.62 -1.41 26.22
CA LEU A 140 -12.03 -1.77 26.33
C LEU A 140 -12.65 -1.78 24.92
N THR A 141 -12.89 -2.97 24.38
CA THR A 141 -13.67 -3.11 23.14
C THR A 141 -15.15 -2.87 23.42
N ASN A 142 -15.92 -2.50 22.40
CA ASN A 142 -17.37 -2.29 22.54
C ASN A 142 -18.11 -3.54 23.07
N ASP A 143 -17.62 -4.74 22.76
CA ASP A 143 -18.23 -5.99 23.25
C ASP A 143 -17.95 -6.21 24.74
N LEU A 144 -16.74 -5.91 25.21
CA LEU A 144 -16.41 -5.95 26.64
C LEU A 144 -17.18 -4.90 27.43
N LEU A 145 -17.35 -3.68 26.89
CA LEU A 145 -18.16 -2.63 27.51
C LEU A 145 -19.63 -3.05 27.65
N LYS A 146 -20.19 -3.74 26.65
CA LYS A 146 -21.56 -4.27 26.70
C LYS A 146 -21.73 -5.37 27.74
N GLU A 147 -20.76 -6.28 27.85
CA GLU A 147 -20.79 -7.36 28.86
C GLU A 147 -20.59 -6.82 30.29
N LEU A 148 -19.78 -5.77 30.46
CA LEU A 148 -19.54 -5.14 31.76
C LEU A 148 -20.73 -4.29 32.22
N GLY A 149 -21.50 -3.70 31.31
CA GLY A 149 -22.73 -2.97 31.62
C GLY A 149 -22.52 -1.90 32.71
N ASP A 150 -23.32 -1.97 33.78
CA ASP A 150 -23.25 -1.02 34.91
C ASP A 150 -21.94 -1.09 35.71
N LEU A 151 -21.19 -2.20 35.63
CA LEU A 151 -19.89 -2.34 36.29
C LEU A 151 -18.80 -1.47 35.63
N ALA A 152 -19.02 -1.01 34.39
CA ALA A 152 -18.10 -0.10 33.71
C ALA A 152 -18.11 1.32 34.31
N GLN A 153 -19.18 1.71 35.03
CA GLN A 153 -19.31 3.05 35.62
C GLN A 153 -18.32 3.33 36.76
N GLY A 154 -17.74 2.28 37.36
CA GLY A 154 -16.71 2.39 38.39
C GLY A 154 -15.28 2.51 37.85
N LEU A 155 -15.07 2.45 36.54
CA LEU A 155 -13.74 2.51 35.92
C LEU A 155 -13.38 3.96 35.55
N THR A 156 -12.15 4.38 35.86
CA THR A 156 -11.61 5.65 35.36
C THR A 156 -11.16 5.44 33.92
N ILE A 157 -11.99 5.85 32.96
CA ILE A 157 -11.75 5.67 31.52
C ILE A 157 -11.13 6.95 30.94
N GLU A 158 -9.94 6.82 30.36
CA GLU A 158 -9.33 7.91 29.57
C GLU A 158 -9.83 7.83 28.11
N GLU A 159 -10.73 8.73 27.72
CA GLU A 159 -11.23 8.81 26.33
C GLU A 159 -10.37 9.73 25.47
N THR A 160 -9.72 9.19 24.43
CA THR A 160 -9.12 9.98 23.34
C THR A 160 -10.04 9.99 22.13
N ARG A 161 -10.51 11.18 21.72
CA ARG A 161 -11.31 11.36 20.50
C ARG A 161 -10.43 11.83 19.35
N GLN A 162 -10.34 11.02 18.29
CA GLN A 162 -9.64 11.37 17.05
C GLN A 162 -10.62 11.36 15.88
N LYS A 163 -10.60 12.42 15.06
CA LYS A 163 -11.37 12.47 13.82
C LYS A 163 -10.59 11.72 12.74
N ILE A 164 -11.05 10.52 12.39
CA ILE A 164 -10.50 9.71 11.30
C ILE A 164 -11.44 9.84 10.10
N SER A 165 -10.92 10.29 8.97
CA SER A 165 -11.63 10.27 7.68
C SER A 165 -11.38 8.94 6.98
N GLN A 166 -12.44 8.20 6.65
CA GLN A 166 -12.35 6.94 5.93
C GLN A 166 -13.32 6.95 4.75
N LEU A 167 -12.84 6.50 3.59
CA LEU A 167 -13.70 6.16 2.46
C LEU A 167 -14.32 4.78 2.71
N THR A 168 -15.65 4.72 2.77
CA THR A 168 -16.37 3.45 2.91
C THR A 168 -17.13 3.16 1.62
N ILE A 169 -16.90 1.98 1.05
CA ILE A 169 -17.63 1.50 -0.11
C ILE A 169 -18.96 0.95 0.39
N LYS A 170 -20.06 1.64 0.08
CA LYS A 170 -21.41 1.09 0.28
C LYS A 170 -21.75 0.29 -0.97
N GLN A 171 -21.69 -1.03 -0.89
CA GLN A 171 -22.19 -1.88 -1.98
C GLN A 171 -23.71 -1.65 -2.10
N SER A 172 -24.16 -1.24 -3.28
CA SER A 172 -25.57 -1.33 -3.66
C SER A 172 -25.84 -2.78 -4.07
N GLU A 173 -26.85 -3.43 -3.48
CA GLU A 173 -27.29 -4.79 -3.84
C GLU A 173 -27.72 -4.93 -5.32
N ALA A 174 -27.74 -3.84 -6.09
CA ALA A 174 -28.12 -3.85 -7.50
C ALA A 174 -27.07 -4.49 -8.43
N ASP A 175 -25.79 -4.57 -8.03
CA ASP A 175 -24.69 -5.05 -8.91
C ASP A 175 -24.29 -6.52 -8.67
N LEU A 176 -25.17 -7.30 -8.02
CA LEU A 176 -25.02 -8.75 -7.81
C LEU A 176 -25.96 -9.59 -8.70
N ARG A 177 -26.49 -9.02 -9.79
CA ARG A 177 -27.30 -9.74 -10.78
C ARG A 177 -26.59 -9.92 -12.11
#